data_AF-A0A3D8I7Q3-F1
#
_entry.id   AF-A0A3D8I7Q3-F1
#
_cell.length_a   1.000
_cell.length_b   1.000
_cell.length_c   1.000
_cell.angle_alpha   90.00
_cell.angle_beta   90.00
_cell.angle_gamma   90.00
#
_symmetry.space_group_name_H-M   'P 1'
#
loop_
_entity.id
_entity.type
_entity.pdbx_description
1 polymer ?
#
loop_
_entity_poly.entity_id
_entity_poly.type
_entity_poly.pdbx_seq_one_letter_code
_entity_poly.pdbx_strand_id
1 'polypeptide(L)'
;MQNNNETTKITYWGGYWKGEQSNYLTFYIEDFYCKEEKVPFCIESLAKYKQYNVVLNKDYLLGPDVSIWDFTINDLHYVWIWDVGSGANKIQRITDIPNDEAEKKTLEKIVKDLCDILNMLVENGDIKI
;
A
#
# COMPACT_ATOMS: atom_id res chain seq x y z
N MET A 1 -10.75 35.69 1.54
CA MET A 1 -11.18 34.28 1.57
C MET A 1 -9.92 33.44 1.63
N GLN A 2 -9.64 32.82 2.77
CA GLN A 2 -8.54 31.86 2.91
C GLN A 2 -9.00 30.56 2.24
N ASN A 3 -8.37 30.20 1.13
CA ASN A 3 -8.48 28.84 0.58
C ASN A 3 -7.63 27.93 1.48
N ASN A 4 -8.20 27.50 2.61
CA ASN A 4 -7.68 26.34 3.32
C ASN A 4 -8.14 25.10 2.54
N ASN A 5 -7.48 24.82 1.42
CA ASN A 5 -7.47 23.46 0.89
C ASN A 5 -6.54 22.68 1.81
N GLU A 6 -7.05 22.28 2.98
CA GLU A 6 -6.41 21.23 3.76
C GLU A 6 -6.53 19.96 2.92
N THR A 7 -5.47 19.64 2.17
CA THR A 7 -5.37 18.35 1.50
C THR A 7 -5.40 17.30 2.60
N THR A 8 -6.43 16.45 2.62
CA THR A 8 -6.53 15.36 3.60
C THR A 8 -5.26 14.52 3.52
N LYS A 9 -4.60 14.35 4.67
CA LYS A 9 -3.34 13.61 4.74
C LYS A 9 -3.63 12.13 4.55
N ILE A 10 -2.93 11.48 3.63
CA ILE A 10 -2.97 10.03 3.47
C ILE A 10 -2.40 9.37 4.73
N THR A 11 -3.19 8.49 5.34
CA THR A 11 -2.80 7.74 6.55
C THR A 11 -3.04 6.25 6.37
N TYR A 12 -2.84 5.47 7.42
CA TYR A 12 -3.06 4.04 7.39
C TYR A 12 -3.58 3.52 8.73
N TRP A 13 -4.30 2.41 8.67
CA TRP A 13 -4.60 1.60 9.85
C TRP A 13 -4.61 0.12 9.46
N GLY A 14 -4.44 -0.75 10.45
CA GLY A 14 -4.49 -2.18 10.19
C GLY A 14 -3.78 -2.98 11.26
N GLY A 15 -3.42 -4.20 10.89
CA GLY A 15 -2.79 -5.14 11.78
C GLY A 15 -2.97 -6.57 11.32
N TYR A 16 -3.04 -7.45 12.30
CA TYR A 16 -3.13 -8.89 12.07
C TYR A 16 -4.57 -9.33 11.86
N TRP A 17 -4.77 -10.18 10.86
CA TRP A 17 -6.04 -10.81 10.51
C TRP A 17 -5.83 -12.31 10.36
N LYS A 18 -6.57 -13.08 11.16
CA LYS A 18 -6.61 -14.54 11.02
C LYS A 18 -7.60 -14.91 9.92
N GLY A 19 -7.11 -15.47 8.82
CA GLY A 19 -7.96 -16.06 7.78
C GLY A 19 -8.25 -17.53 8.03
N GLU A 20 -9.18 -18.09 7.26
CA GLU A 20 -9.52 -19.52 7.32
C GLU A 20 -8.41 -20.42 6.76
N GLN A 21 -7.70 -19.97 5.73
CA GLN A 21 -6.67 -20.74 5.02
C GLN A 21 -5.24 -20.22 5.26
N SER A 22 -5.09 -18.95 5.62
CA SER A 22 -3.79 -18.32 5.88
C SER A 22 -3.94 -17.15 6.83
N ASN A 23 -2.87 -16.78 7.52
CA ASN A 23 -2.85 -15.57 8.32
C ASN A 23 -2.32 -14.42 7.48
N TYR A 24 -2.83 -13.22 7.77
CA TYR A 24 -2.51 -12.04 7.01
C TYR A 24 -2.14 -10.89 7.93
N LEU A 25 -1.15 -10.11 7.51
CA LEU A 25 -0.95 -8.76 7.98
C LEU A 25 -1.48 -7.82 6.91
N THR A 26 -2.48 -7.01 7.25
CA THR A 26 -3.13 -6.10 6.29
C THR A 26 -3.21 -4.71 6.89
N PHE A 27 -2.76 -3.74 6.10
CA PHE A 27 -2.91 -2.32 6.38
C PHE A 27 -3.70 -1.66 5.24
N TYR A 28 -4.74 -0.95 5.62
CA TYR A 28 -5.52 -0.09 4.74
C TYR A 28 -4.83 1.27 4.63
N ILE A 29 -4.83 1.83 3.44
CA ILE A 29 -4.36 3.20 3.17
C ILE A 29 -5.62 4.07 3.10
N GLU A 30 -5.76 4.97 4.06
CA GLU A 30 -6.89 5.90 4.15
C GLU A 30 -6.63 7.18 3.37
N ASP A 31 -7.72 7.79 2.91
CA ASP A 31 -7.70 9.04 2.14
C ASP A 31 -6.87 8.97 0.86
N PHE A 32 -6.70 7.75 0.33
CA PHE A 32 -6.00 7.49 -0.92
C PHE A 32 -6.94 6.79 -1.92
N TYR A 33 -7.49 7.56 -2.86
CA TYR A 33 -8.39 7.09 -3.91
C TYR A 33 -7.77 7.37 -5.30
N CYS A 34 -6.66 6.71 -5.60
CA CYS A 34 -6.02 6.86 -6.89
C CYS A 34 -6.69 5.99 -7.96
N LYS A 35 -6.45 6.32 -9.24
CA LYS A 35 -6.80 5.44 -10.34
C LYS A 35 -5.93 4.18 -10.32
N GLU A 36 -6.50 3.05 -10.67
CA GLU A 36 -5.84 1.74 -10.73
C GLU A 36 -4.47 1.77 -11.41
N GLU A 37 -4.33 2.49 -12.54
CA GLU A 37 -3.08 2.56 -13.30
C GLU A 37 -1.94 3.30 -12.58
N LYS A 38 -2.22 3.98 -11.46
CA LYS A 38 -1.21 4.69 -10.67
C LYS A 38 -0.56 3.81 -9.61
N VAL A 39 -1.13 2.66 -9.29
CA VAL A 39 -0.61 1.78 -8.24
C VAL A 39 0.84 1.34 -8.50
N PRO A 40 1.23 0.88 -9.71
CA PRO A 40 2.63 0.51 -9.99
C PRO A 40 3.62 1.64 -9.72
N PHE A 41 3.31 2.85 -10.18
CA PHE A 41 4.14 4.03 -9.95
C PHE A 41 4.28 4.39 -8.46
N CYS A 42 3.20 4.20 -7.69
CA CYS A 42 3.22 4.43 -6.24
C CYS A 42 4.11 3.41 -5.52
N ILE A 43 4.03 2.13 -5.91
CA ILE A 43 4.90 1.06 -5.38
C ILE A 43 6.36 1.36 -5.69
N GLU A 44 6.70 1.63 -6.95
CA GLU A 44 8.08 1.91 -7.37
C GLU A 44 8.65 3.15 -6.69
N SER A 45 7.81 4.12 -6.32
CA SER A 45 8.25 5.32 -5.61
C SER A 45 8.85 5.02 -4.24
N LEU A 46 8.53 3.88 -3.59
CA LEU A 46 9.19 3.43 -2.36
C LEU A 46 10.71 3.26 -2.52
N ALA A 47 11.19 2.94 -3.73
CA ALA A 47 12.62 2.82 -4.01
C ALA A 47 13.37 4.16 -3.86
N LYS A 48 12.68 5.30 -3.71
CA LYS A 48 13.29 6.59 -3.31
C LYS A 48 13.96 6.49 -1.93
N TYR A 49 13.48 5.62 -1.05
CA TYR A 49 14.17 5.30 0.20
C TYR A 49 15.18 4.18 -0.03
N LYS A 50 16.47 4.49 0.15
CA LYS A 50 17.61 3.60 -0.10
C LYS A 50 17.56 2.26 0.64
N GLN A 51 16.77 2.17 1.71
CA GLN A 51 16.57 0.95 2.49
C GLN A 51 15.63 -0.08 1.83
N TYR A 52 14.95 0.30 0.74
CA TYR A 52 13.99 -0.55 0.06
C TYR A 52 14.48 -0.91 -1.34
N ASN A 53 14.73 -2.21 -1.54
CA ASN A 53 14.83 -2.81 -2.86
C ASN A 53 13.44 -3.28 -3.29
N VAL A 54 12.78 -2.49 -4.15
CA VAL A 54 11.41 -2.74 -4.61
C VAL A 54 11.44 -3.38 -5.99
N VAL A 55 10.73 -4.49 -6.16
CA VAL A 55 10.56 -5.16 -7.46
C VAL A 55 9.08 -5.40 -7.70
N LEU A 56 8.53 -4.84 -8.77
CA LEU A 56 7.21 -5.23 -9.25
C LEU A 56 7.31 -6.62 -9.88
N ASN A 57 6.51 -7.56 -9.38
CA ASN A 57 6.43 -8.88 -9.97
C ASN A 57 5.51 -8.81 -11.21
N LYS A 58 5.79 -9.66 -12.19
CA LYS A 58 5.05 -9.66 -13.46
C LYS A 58 3.60 -10.15 -13.32
N ASP A 59 3.31 -10.76 -12.18
CA ASP A 59 2.01 -11.33 -11.86
C ASP A 59 1.13 -10.24 -11.25
N TYR A 60 0.21 -9.71 -12.04
CA TYR A 60 -0.85 -8.84 -11.56
C TYR A 60 -2.19 -9.41 -12.01
N LEU A 61 -3.19 -9.34 -11.15
CA LEU A 61 -4.53 -9.85 -11.42
C LEU A 61 -5.47 -8.65 -11.50
N LEU A 62 -5.90 -8.30 -12.71
CA LEU A 62 -6.92 -7.28 -12.92
C LEU A 62 -8.28 -7.98 -12.99
N GLY A 63 -9.08 -7.82 -11.95
CA GLY A 63 -10.41 -8.41 -11.84
C GLY A 63 -11.51 -7.37 -12.00
N PRO A 64 -12.76 -7.80 -12.20
CA PRO A 64 -13.92 -6.90 -12.27
C PRO A 64 -14.20 -6.18 -10.94
N ASP A 65 -13.82 -6.79 -9.81
CA ASP A 65 -14.11 -6.27 -8.47
C ASP A 65 -12.85 -5.77 -7.74
N VAL A 66 -11.69 -6.34 -8.06
CA VAL A 66 -10.41 -5.99 -7.42
C VAL A 66 -9.27 -6.10 -8.42
N SER A 67 -8.28 -5.22 -8.29
CA SER A 67 -6.99 -5.33 -8.94
C SER A 67 -5.90 -5.59 -7.91
N ILE A 68 -5.06 -6.58 -8.18
CA ILE A 68 -4.02 -7.04 -7.27
C ILE A 68 -2.67 -6.89 -7.96
N TRP A 69 -1.78 -6.11 -7.34
CA TRP A 69 -0.40 -5.92 -7.77
C TRP A 69 0.54 -6.67 -6.83
N ASP A 70 1.30 -7.60 -7.38
CA ASP A 70 2.30 -8.37 -6.66
C ASP A 70 3.65 -7.65 -6.71
N PHE A 71 4.32 -7.54 -5.56
CA PHE A 71 5.64 -6.93 -5.48
C PHE A 71 6.47 -7.50 -4.34
N THR A 72 7.79 -7.31 -4.42
CA THR A 72 8.69 -7.58 -3.31
C THR A 72 9.36 -6.33 -2.79
N ILE A 73 9.63 -6.33 -1.48
CA ILE A 73 10.53 -5.37 -0.83
C ILE A 73 11.57 -6.18 -0.06
N ASN A 74 12.85 -5.99 -0.39
CA ASN A 74 13.96 -6.71 0.25
C ASN A 74 13.73 -8.23 0.24
N ASP A 75 13.36 -8.77 -0.92
CA ASP A 75 13.07 -10.19 -1.19
C ASP A 75 11.85 -10.77 -0.46
N LEU A 76 11.08 -9.94 0.24
CA LEU A 76 9.85 -10.35 0.88
C LEU A 76 8.64 -9.97 0.05
N HIS A 77 7.67 -10.89 -0.02
CA HIS A 77 6.47 -10.77 -0.84
C HIS A 77 5.37 -9.94 -0.17
N TYR A 78 4.72 -9.10 -0.97
CA TYR A 78 3.58 -8.27 -0.59
C TYR A 78 2.61 -8.15 -1.77
N VAL A 79 1.35 -7.85 -1.46
CA VAL A 79 0.35 -7.52 -2.47
C VAL A 79 -0.31 -6.19 -2.15
N TRP A 80 -0.54 -5.39 -3.18
CA TRP A 80 -1.40 -4.22 -3.12
C TRP A 80 -2.74 -4.60 -3.74
N ILE A 81 -3.81 -4.48 -2.96
CA ILE A 81 -5.17 -4.73 -3.41
C ILE A 81 -5.89 -3.39 -3.55
N TRP A 82 -6.34 -3.11 -4.77
CA TRP A 82 -7.16 -1.95 -5.14
C TRP A 82 -8.60 -2.44 -5.39
N ASP A 83 -9.54 -1.95 -4.60
CA ASP A 83 -10.95 -2.34 -4.70
C ASP A 83 -11.67 -1.47 -5.74
N VAL A 84 -12.27 -2.07 -6.76
CA VAL A 84 -12.88 -1.35 -7.90
C VAL A 84 -14.13 -0.60 -7.47
N GLY A 85 -14.92 -1.16 -6.56
CA GLY A 85 -16.21 -0.58 -6.15
C GLY A 85 -16.07 0.62 -5.23
N SER A 86 -15.06 0.61 -4.34
CA SER A 86 -14.83 1.64 -3.33
C SER A 86 -13.61 2.53 -3.60
N GLY A 87 -12.72 2.11 -4.49
CA GLY A 87 -11.40 2.74 -4.67
C GLY A 87 -10.46 2.54 -3.48
N ALA A 88 -10.82 1.69 -2.51
CA ALA A 88 -10.05 1.45 -1.30
C ALA A 88 -8.74 0.73 -1.61
N ASN A 89 -7.69 1.09 -0.87
CA ASN A 89 -6.34 0.57 -1.05
C ASN A 89 -5.89 -0.16 0.21
N LYS A 90 -5.31 -1.35 0.05
CA LYS A 90 -4.68 -2.06 1.16
C LYS A 90 -3.41 -2.80 0.73
N ILE A 91 -2.43 -2.83 1.61
CA ILE A 91 -1.23 -3.64 1.49
C ILE A 91 -1.39 -4.85 2.37
N GLN A 92 -1.10 -6.02 1.82
CA GLN A 92 -1.22 -7.29 2.53
C GLN A 92 0.04 -8.12 2.37
N ARG A 93 0.34 -8.90 3.41
CA ARG A 93 1.35 -9.95 3.42
C ARG A 93 0.76 -11.22 4.04
N ILE A 94 1.04 -12.36 3.43
CA ILE A 94 0.76 -13.67 4.02
C ILE A 94 1.85 -13.97 5.05
N THR A 95 1.45 -14.44 6.23
CA THR A 95 2.38 -14.85 7.28
C THR A 95 2.07 -16.25 7.78
N ASP A 96 3.13 -17.06 7.92
CA ASP A 96 3.03 -18.41 8.50
C ASP A 96 2.98 -18.37 10.02
N ILE A 97 3.40 -17.25 10.63
CA ILE A 97 3.48 -17.08 12.08
C ILE A 97 2.31 -16.19 12.54
N PRO A 98 1.34 -16.76 13.30
CA PRO A 98 0.27 -15.96 13.88
C PRO A 98 0.83 -14.84 14.76
N ASN A 99 0.39 -13.61 14.49
CA ASN A 99 0.71 -12.43 15.30
C ASN A 99 2.23 -12.18 15.48
N ASP A 100 3.03 -12.39 14.44
CA ASP A 100 4.44 -12.00 14.44
C ASP A 100 4.57 -10.47 14.53
N GLU A 101 4.90 -9.99 15.73
CA GLU A 101 5.02 -8.58 16.03
C GLU A 101 6.20 -7.91 15.29
N ALA A 102 7.25 -8.67 14.94
CA ALA A 102 8.38 -8.14 14.19
C ALA A 102 8.01 -7.95 12.71
N GLU A 103 7.32 -8.92 12.11
CA GLU A 103 6.78 -8.77 10.76
C GLU A 103 5.74 -7.64 10.69
N LYS A 104 4.84 -7.56 11.68
CA LYS A 104 3.85 -6.49 11.78
C LYS A 104 4.52 -5.12 11.81
N LYS A 105 5.51 -4.91 12.67
CA LYS A 105 6.27 -3.64 12.75
C LYS A 105 7.01 -3.33 11.46
N THR A 106 7.51 -4.36 10.78
CA THR A 106 8.20 -4.20 9.50
C THR A 106 7.24 -3.73 8.42
N LEU A 107 6.07 -4.38 8.28
CA LEU A 107 5.05 -3.96 7.32
C LEU A 107 4.46 -2.59 7.67
N GLU A 108 4.20 -2.33 8.95
CA GLU A 108 3.71 -1.02 9.39
C GLU A 108 4.67 0.10 9.01
N LYS A 109 5.98 -0.11 9.19
CA LYS A 109 7.00 0.85 8.77
C LYS A 109 6.98 1.06 7.25
N ILE A 110 6.88 0.00 6.46
CA ILE A 110 6.79 0.08 5.00
C ILE A 110 5.57 0.90 4.57
N VAL A 111 4.40 0.63 5.18
CA VAL A 111 3.15 1.32 4.84
C VAL A 111 3.19 2.78 5.28
N LYS A 112 3.80 3.08 6.42
CA LYS A 112 4.06 4.45 6.85
C LYS A 112 4.92 5.20 5.84
N ASP A 113 6.06 4.63 5.47
CA ASP A 113 7.00 5.20 4.51
C ASP A 113 6.31 5.38 3.13
N LEU A 114 5.42 4.44 2.75
CA LEU A 114 4.58 4.58 1.57
C LEU A 114 3.63 5.77 1.68
N CYS A 115 2.89 5.93 2.79
CA CYS A 115 2.00 7.06 3.01
C CYS A 115 2.75 8.40 2.95
N ASP A 116 3.95 8.48 3.53
CA ASP A 116 4.78 9.69 3.46
C ASP A 116 5.17 10.03 2.01
N ILE A 117 5.51 9.02 1.20
CA ILE A 117 5.78 9.19 -0.24
C ILE A 117 4.52 9.60 -1.00
N LEU A 118 3.37 8.98 -0.74
CA LEU A 118 2.12 9.31 -1.40
C LEU A 118 1.71 10.76 -1.12
N ASN A 119 1.82 11.21 0.14
CA ASN A 119 1.58 12.60 0.50
C ASN A 119 2.50 13.54 -0.27
N MET A 120 3.80 13.25 -0.33
CA MET A 120 4.76 14.03 -1.10
C MET A 120 4.42 14.06 -2.60
N LEU A 121 3.98 12.94 -3.19
CA LEU A 121 3.56 12.88 -4.60
C LEU A 121 2.31 13.73 -4.85
N VAL A 122 1.36 13.77 -3.92
CA VAL A 122 0.18 14.64 -4.00
C VAL A 122 0.57 16.11 -3.89
N GLU A 123 1.42 16.47 -2.92
CA GLU A 123 1.93 17.83 -2.73
C GLU A 123 2.66 18.36 -3.97
N ASN A 124 3.43 17.50 -4.63
CA ASN A 124 4.14 17.84 -5.87
C ASN A 124 3.24 17.83 -7.12
N GLY A 125 2.01 17.32 -7.02
CA GLY A 125 1.09 17.17 -8.15
C GLY A 125 1.41 16.01 -9.10
N ASP A 126 2.30 15.10 -8.70
CA ASP A 126 2.68 13.89 -9.47
C ASP A 126 1.51 12.89 -9.56
N ILE A 127 0.68 12.85 -8.51
CA ILE A 127 -0.57 12.11 -8.46
C ILE A 127 -1.71 13.01 -8.00
N LYS A 128 -2.93 12.66 -8.41
CA LYS A 128 -4.17 13.29 -7.96
C LYS A 128 -5.01 12.23 -7.28
N ILE A 129 -5.55 12.58 -6.12
CA ILE A 129 -6.42 11.76 -5.28
C ILE A 129 -7.75 12.47 -5.07
#